data_AF-A0A3M7N9D0-F1
#
_entry.id   AF-A0A3M7N9D0-F1
#
_cell.length_a   1.000
_cell.length_b   1.000
_cell.length_c   1.000
_cell.angle_alpha   90.00
_cell.angle_beta   90.00
_cell.angle_gamma   90.00
#
_symmetry.space_group_name_H-M   'P 1'
#
loop_
_entity.id
_entity.type
_entity.pdbx_description
1 polymer ?
#
loop_
_entity_poly.entity_id
_entity_poly.type
_entity_poly.pdbx_seq_one_letter_code
_entity_poly.pdbx_strand_id
1 'polypeptide(L)'
;MAGPVMSTSNYIDIDSLTSDEFSPYDHAATLIQRSNNAADTAIDLNTPLSRALFDLQEIDSHIHTLTSHSALDILKYTRTQNEAAQTILDKVEEERGRLNASQARLQQEILGRYERANTVKLNAIRSWEVLQLGRQVQRVLSLGRQFETAIADSGLGTGRGGKEDHQALVRATRLILAFRELMAGAAGAEVGRVNLVKTVRGRVFEDGEAKVLDFARRTVREFAMSSSSLAGSTASNGSFKDGEGNSSRFRSACHILYLLSPAPRIDGAKMSECDFEPEYLLRALQSYLQSAITSSSAAIGRALAQLPLLERTMVEVSARCQNVIALETLLGGITAPSHPLLLQPPAAAKSSTAAVCLHARFEVKKKLFVRRSGSV
;
A
#
# COMPACT_ATOMS: atom_id res chain seq x y z
N MET A 1 -45.51 -33.57 49.45
CA MET A 1 -46.70 -32.90 50.02
C MET A 1 -47.89 -33.76 49.69
N ALA A 2 -48.56 -34.29 50.71
CA ALA A 2 -49.71 -35.18 50.56
C ALA A 2 -50.85 -34.43 49.85
N GLY A 3 -51.33 -34.99 48.75
CA GLY A 3 -52.50 -34.46 48.04
C GLY A 3 -53.74 -34.51 48.95
N PRO A 4 -54.65 -33.54 48.84
CA PRO A 4 -55.90 -33.58 49.57
C PRO A 4 -56.67 -34.83 49.14
N VAL A 5 -57.15 -35.59 50.13
CA VAL A 5 -57.96 -36.80 49.93
C VAL A 5 -59.19 -36.41 49.12
N MET A 6 -59.25 -36.91 47.89
CA MET A 6 -60.32 -36.72 46.94
C MET A 6 -61.62 -37.26 47.55
N SER A 7 -62.65 -36.43 47.52
CA SER A 7 -64.00 -36.76 47.97
C SER A 7 -64.59 -37.84 47.06
N THR A 8 -64.32 -39.11 47.38
CA THR A 8 -65.04 -40.24 46.80
C THR A 8 -66.47 -40.19 47.35
N SER A 9 -67.43 -39.71 46.55
CA SER A 9 -68.80 -40.19 46.78
C SER A 9 -68.73 -41.70 46.62
N ASN A 10 -69.24 -42.48 47.57
CA ASN A 10 -69.13 -43.95 47.58
C ASN A 10 -69.74 -44.63 46.33
N TYR A 11 -70.40 -43.88 45.45
CA TYR A 11 -71.12 -44.38 44.28
C TYR A 11 -70.59 -43.91 42.92
N ILE A 12 -69.71 -42.90 42.85
CA ILE A 12 -69.18 -42.33 41.60
C ILE A 12 -67.67 -42.11 41.70
N ASP A 13 -66.95 -42.62 40.70
CA ASP A 13 -65.52 -42.37 40.52
C ASP A 13 -65.29 -41.04 39.78
N ILE A 14 -65.28 -39.94 40.54
CA ILE A 14 -65.14 -38.57 40.04
C ILE A 14 -63.76 -38.34 39.38
N ASP A 15 -62.73 -39.07 39.81
CA ASP A 15 -61.37 -38.94 39.30
C ASP A 15 -61.26 -39.46 37.86
N SER A 16 -61.98 -40.55 37.56
CA SER A 16 -62.09 -41.05 36.18
C SER A 16 -62.79 -40.05 35.24
N LEU A 17 -63.79 -39.33 35.74
CA LEU A 17 -64.60 -38.35 35.00
C LEU A 17 -63.92 -36.99 34.80
N THR A 18 -62.97 -36.63 35.67
CA THR A 18 -62.25 -35.35 35.63
C THR A 18 -60.84 -35.45 35.05
N SER A 19 -60.44 -36.65 34.61
CA SER A 19 -59.15 -36.89 33.96
C SER A 19 -59.08 -36.22 32.57
N ASP A 20 -57.90 -35.71 32.21
CA ASP A 20 -57.66 -35.06 30.90
C ASP A 20 -57.86 -36.02 29.70
N GLU A 21 -57.86 -37.34 29.95
CA GLU A 21 -58.09 -38.39 28.95
C GLU A 21 -59.55 -38.86 28.87
N PHE A 22 -60.47 -38.22 29.61
CA PHE A 22 -61.87 -38.63 29.64
C PHE A 22 -62.55 -38.51 28.26
N SER A 23 -63.03 -39.63 27.74
CA SER A 23 -63.79 -39.72 26.50
C SER A 23 -65.24 -40.13 26.80
N PRO A 24 -66.24 -39.29 26.47
CA PRO A 24 -67.65 -39.62 26.70
C PRO A 24 -68.10 -40.90 26.00
N TYR A 25 -67.52 -41.20 24.83
CA TYR A 25 -67.87 -42.37 24.03
C TYR A 25 -67.34 -43.67 24.65
N ASP A 26 -66.13 -43.66 25.17
CA ASP A 26 -65.52 -44.82 25.83
C ASP A 26 -66.19 -45.09 27.17
N HIS A 27 -66.51 -44.03 27.92
CA HIS A 27 -67.31 -44.15 29.14
C HIS A 27 -68.70 -44.75 28.85
N ALA A 28 -69.41 -44.26 27.84
CA ALA A 28 -70.69 -44.84 27.43
C ALA A 28 -70.55 -46.29 26.97
N ALA A 29 -69.50 -46.62 26.21
CA ALA A 29 -69.23 -47.99 25.75
C ALA A 29 -68.96 -48.94 26.93
N THR A 30 -68.16 -48.52 27.91
CA THR A 30 -67.91 -49.32 29.12
C THR A 30 -69.16 -49.49 29.98
N LEU A 31 -70.05 -48.49 30.06
CA LEU A 31 -71.33 -48.60 30.77
C LEU A 31 -72.27 -49.61 30.08
N ILE A 32 -72.37 -49.57 28.76
CA ILE A 32 -73.18 -50.52 27.97
C ILE A 32 -72.64 -51.94 28.11
N GLN A 33 -71.30 -52.11 28.09
CA GLN A 33 -70.65 -53.41 28.28
C GLN A 33 -70.79 -53.95 29.71
N ARG A 34 -70.87 -53.07 30.72
CA ARG A 34 -71.09 -53.47 32.12
C ARG A 34 -72.54 -53.84 32.41
N SER A 35 -73.51 -53.21 31.74
CA SER A 35 -74.93 -53.43 31.99
C SER A 35 -75.52 -54.63 31.22
N ASN A 36 -74.92 -55.03 30.10
CA ASN A 36 -75.44 -56.09 29.23
C ASN A 36 -74.62 -57.38 29.35
N ASN A 37 -75.29 -58.54 29.36
CA ASN A 37 -74.63 -59.85 29.35
C ASN A 37 -74.50 -60.37 27.91
N ALA A 38 -73.40 -61.06 27.58
CA ALA A 38 -73.11 -61.53 26.22
C ALA A 38 -74.07 -62.64 25.71
N ALA A 39 -74.98 -63.12 26.56
CA ALA A 39 -75.97 -64.16 26.24
C ALA A 39 -77.37 -63.60 25.91
N ASP A 40 -77.61 -62.29 26.08
CA ASP A 40 -78.91 -61.67 25.77
C ASP A 40 -79.09 -61.40 24.27
N THR A 41 -80.29 -61.65 23.75
CA THR A 41 -80.63 -61.52 22.32
C THR A 41 -81.03 -60.10 21.90
N ALA A 42 -81.21 -59.17 22.86
CA ALA A 42 -81.48 -57.76 22.61
C ALA A 42 -80.71 -56.89 23.62
N ILE A 43 -80.07 -55.82 23.13
CA ILE A 43 -79.30 -54.88 23.95
C ILE A 43 -80.25 -53.97 24.71
N ASP A 44 -80.16 -53.96 26.04
CA ASP A 44 -80.91 -53.03 26.88
C ASP A 44 -80.14 -51.71 27.03
N LEU A 45 -80.75 -50.63 26.54
CA LEU A 45 -80.23 -49.27 26.63
C LEU A 45 -80.88 -48.47 27.77
N ASN A 46 -81.99 -48.94 28.34
CA ASN A 46 -82.68 -48.21 29.39
C ASN A 46 -81.90 -48.27 30.71
N THR A 47 -81.33 -49.43 31.03
CA THR A 47 -80.51 -49.60 32.23
C THR A 47 -79.26 -48.71 32.25
N PRO A 48 -78.38 -48.68 31.23
CA PRO A 48 -77.21 -47.78 31.23
C PRO A 48 -77.60 -46.29 31.16
N LEU A 49 -78.69 -45.94 30.47
CA LEU A 49 -79.19 -44.57 30.43
C LEU A 49 -79.68 -44.11 31.80
N SER A 50 -80.48 -44.94 32.48
CA SER A 50 -80.95 -44.62 33.83
C SER A 50 -79.79 -44.43 34.79
N ARG A 51 -78.76 -45.28 34.71
CA ARG A 51 -77.54 -45.15 35.52
C ARG A 51 -76.80 -43.85 35.25
N ALA A 52 -76.59 -43.47 34.00
CA ALA A 52 -75.93 -42.21 33.66
C ALA A 52 -76.73 -40.98 34.13
N LEU A 53 -78.06 -41.03 34.08
CA LEU A 53 -78.91 -39.96 34.61
C LEU A 53 -78.84 -39.85 36.15
N PHE A 54 -78.79 -40.98 36.85
CA PHE A 54 -78.56 -40.99 38.30
C PHE A 54 -77.18 -40.39 38.63
N ASP A 55 -76.14 -40.79 37.91
CA ASP A 55 -74.78 -40.26 38.13
C ASP A 55 -74.73 -38.75 37.88
N LEU A 56 -75.40 -38.25 36.84
CA LEU A 56 -75.51 -36.80 36.55
C LEU A 56 -76.24 -36.05 37.67
N GLN A 57 -77.39 -36.58 38.12
CA GLN A 57 -78.16 -35.97 39.21
C GLN A 57 -77.37 -35.92 40.52
N GLU A 58 -76.60 -36.97 40.81
CA GLU A 58 -75.75 -37.02 42.00
C GLU A 58 -74.58 -36.02 41.89
N ILE A 59 -73.92 -35.90 40.73
CA ILE A 59 -72.88 -34.89 40.49
C ILE A 59 -73.46 -33.48 40.65
N ASP A 60 -74.63 -33.20 40.08
CA ASP A 60 -75.27 -31.88 40.18
C ASP A 60 -75.64 -31.54 41.63
N SER A 61 -76.22 -32.49 42.36
CA SER A 61 -76.51 -32.34 43.79
C SER A 61 -75.23 -32.10 44.61
N HIS A 62 -74.16 -32.82 44.28
CA HIS A 62 -72.87 -32.68 44.95
C HIS A 62 -72.21 -31.32 44.65
N ILE A 63 -72.22 -30.88 43.39
CA ILE A 63 -71.76 -29.54 42.99
C ILE A 63 -72.59 -28.48 43.70
N HIS A 64 -73.92 -28.62 43.74
CA HIS A 64 -74.78 -27.65 44.40
C HIS A 64 -74.52 -27.58 45.91
N THR A 65 -74.33 -28.74 46.56
CA THR A 65 -74.01 -28.84 47.98
C THR A 65 -72.65 -28.25 48.29
N LEU A 66 -71.61 -28.63 47.53
CA LEU A 66 -70.26 -28.09 47.69
C LEU A 66 -70.23 -26.58 47.42
N THR A 67 -70.86 -26.13 46.34
CA THR A 67 -70.89 -24.71 45.98
C THR A 67 -71.66 -23.90 47.02
N SER A 68 -72.77 -24.42 47.56
CA SER A 68 -73.54 -23.70 48.58
C SER A 68 -72.85 -23.70 49.94
N HIS A 69 -72.23 -24.82 50.33
CA HIS A 69 -71.55 -24.96 51.62
C HIS A 69 -70.18 -24.25 51.64
N SER A 70 -69.42 -24.34 50.54
CA SER A 70 -68.06 -23.77 50.43
C SER A 70 -67.99 -22.48 49.58
N ALA A 71 -69.14 -21.89 49.23
CA ALA A 71 -69.23 -20.67 48.41
C ALA A 71 -68.29 -19.57 48.91
N LEU A 72 -68.26 -19.35 50.24
CA LEU A 72 -67.40 -18.35 50.83
C LEU A 72 -65.91 -18.67 50.69
N ASP A 73 -65.52 -19.93 50.76
CA ASP A 73 -64.12 -20.34 50.68
C ASP A 73 -63.61 -20.31 49.24
N ILE A 74 -64.45 -20.67 48.26
CA ILE A 74 -64.16 -20.50 46.84
C ILE A 74 -64.00 -19.02 46.48
N LEU A 75 -64.89 -18.16 47.00
CA LEU A 75 -64.80 -16.71 46.79
C LEU A 75 -63.55 -16.12 47.47
N LYS A 76 -63.21 -16.56 48.69
CA LYS A 76 -61.97 -16.15 49.37
C LYS A 76 -60.75 -16.59 48.58
N TYR A 77 -60.70 -17.84 48.10
CA TYR A 77 -59.58 -18.37 47.33
C TYR A 77 -59.40 -17.60 46.01
N THR A 78 -60.49 -17.39 45.27
CA THR A 78 -60.45 -16.61 44.03
C THR A 78 -60.00 -15.17 44.30
N ARG A 79 -60.47 -14.57 45.40
CA ARG A 79 -60.06 -13.24 45.81
C ARG A 79 -58.58 -13.16 46.15
N THR A 80 -58.05 -14.07 46.97
CA THR A 80 -56.62 -14.07 47.35
C THR A 80 -55.73 -14.38 46.16
N GLN A 81 -56.15 -15.26 45.25
CA GLN A 81 -55.43 -15.52 44.01
C GLN A 81 -55.40 -14.28 43.10
N ASN A 82 -56.51 -13.55 42.99
CA ASN A 82 -56.56 -12.31 42.20
C ASN A 82 -55.72 -11.20 42.85
N GLU A 83 -55.79 -11.03 44.17
CA GLU A 83 -54.96 -10.07 44.92
C GLU A 83 -53.46 -10.39 44.78
N ALA A 84 -53.08 -11.66 44.84
CA ALA A 84 -51.70 -12.09 44.62
C ALA A 84 -51.24 -11.88 43.17
N ALA A 85 -52.08 -12.19 42.19
CA ALA A 85 -51.80 -11.97 40.78
C ALA A 85 -51.62 -10.47 40.47
N GLN A 86 -52.48 -9.61 41.02
CA GLN A 86 -52.35 -8.15 40.90
C GLN A 86 -51.03 -7.67 41.51
N THR A 87 -50.69 -8.12 42.71
CA THR A 87 -49.42 -7.73 43.37
C THR A 87 -48.20 -8.15 42.53
N ILE A 88 -48.24 -9.31 41.87
CA ILE A 88 -47.17 -9.78 40.99
C ILE A 88 -47.11 -8.92 39.72
N LEU A 89 -48.25 -8.64 39.10
CA LEU A 89 -48.33 -7.79 37.91
C LEU A 89 -47.78 -6.39 38.20
N ASP A 90 -48.18 -5.77 39.31
CA ASP A 90 -47.68 -4.45 39.71
C ASP A 90 -46.16 -4.42 39.84
N LYS A 91 -45.56 -5.44 40.47
CA LYS A 91 -44.09 -5.56 40.60
C LYS A 91 -43.41 -5.77 39.24
N VAL A 92 -43.99 -6.57 38.37
CA VAL A 92 -43.45 -6.82 37.04
C VAL A 92 -43.55 -5.55 36.18
N GLU A 93 -44.63 -4.79 36.30
CA GLU A 93 -44.80 -3.51 35.62
C GLU A 93 -43.80 -2.46 36.14
N GLU A 94 -43.56 -2.40 37.45
CA GLU A 94 -42.55 -1.55 38.07
C GLU A 94 -41.14 -1.87 37.54
N GLU A 95 -40.75 -3.15 37.56
CA GLU A 95 -39.43 -3.57 37.07
C GLU A 95 -39.29 -3.39 35.55
N ARG A 96 -40.36 -3.60 34.77
CA ARG A 96 -40.39 -3.28 33.34
C ARG A 96 -40.20 -1.78 33.11
N GLY A 97 -40.88 -0.94 33.89
CA GLY A 97 -40.72 0.51 33.85
C GLY A 97 -39.28 0.93 34.16
N ARG A 98 -38.69 0.33 35.21
CA ARG A 98 -37.29 0.55 35.59
C ARG A 98 -36.31 0.13 34.50
N LEU A 99 -36.51 -1.04 33.89
CA LEU A 99 -35.68 -1.54 32.81
C LEU A 99 -35.75 -0.62 31.58
N ASN A 100 -36.96 -0.23 31.17
CA ASN A 100 -37.15 0.70 30.05
C ASN A 100 -36.49 2.06 30.31
N ALA A 101 -36.63 2.61 31.52
CA ALA A 101 -35.98 3.86 31.89
C ALA A 101 -34.44 3.73 31.88
N SER A 102 -33.91 2.60 32.36
CA SER A 102 -32.47 2.32 32.34
C SER A 102 -31.94 2.18 30.91
N GLN A 103 -32.69 1.50 30.03
CA GLN A 103 -32.35 1.36 28.61
C GLN A 103 -32.36 2.71 27.91
N ALA A 104 -33.38 3.54 28.15
CA ALA A 104 -33.46 4.87 27.55
C ALA A 104 -32.27 5.76 27.97
N ARG A 105 -31.88 5.72 29.25
CA ARG A 105 -30.70 6.41 29.76
C ARG A 105 -29.41 5.89 29.12
N LEU A 106 -29.23 4.57 29.07
CA LEU A 106 -28.05 3.96 28.44
C LEU A 106 -27.98 4.30 26.94
N GLN A 107 -29.10 4.27 26.22
CA GLN A 107 -29.14 4.67 24.82
C GLN A 107 -28.69 6.12 24.66
N GLN A 108 -29.25 7.05 25.44
CA GLN A 108 -28.90 8.46 25.32
C GLN A 108 -27.43 8.76 25.69
N GLU A 109 -26.95 8.16 26.78
CA GLU A 109 -25.59 8.42 27.27
C GLU A 109 -24.53 7.70 26.44
N ILE A 110 -24.77 6.44 26.05
CA ILE A 110 -23.77 5.62 25.35
C ILE A 110 -23.78 5.92 23.85
N LEU A 111 -24.94 5.94 23.18
CA LEU A 111 -24.97 6.22 21.74
C LEU A 111 -24.44 7.61 21.45
N GLY A 112 -24.88 8.61 22.22
CA GLY A 112 -24.41 9.98 22.05
C GLY A 112 -22.90 10.15 22.29
N ARG A 113 -22.30 9.37 23.21
CA ARG A 113 -20.84 9.35 23.41
C ARG A 113 -20.13 8.58 22.31
N TYR A 114 -20.70 7.46 21.85
CA TYR A 114 -20.15 6.64 20.78
C TYR A 114 -20.09 7.39 19.46
N GLU A 115 -21.15 8.11 19.08
CA GLU A 115 -21.18 8.93 17.87
C GLU A 115 -20.12 10.05 17.92
N ARG A 116 -19.99 10.72 19.06
CA ARG A 116 -18.92 11.71 19.29
C ARG A 116 -17.54 11.08 19.22
N ALA A 117 -17.34 9.91 19.81
CA ALA A 117 -16.06 9.19 19.71
C ALA A 117 -15.76 8.78 18.26
N ASN A 118 -16.75 8.37 17.49
CA ASN A 118 -16.58 7.96 16.10
C ASN A 118 -16.23 9.14 15.19
N THR A 119 -16.85 10.31 15.40
CA THR A 119 -16.49 11.54 14.67
C THR A 119 -15.07 11.99 15.01
N VAL A 120 -14.67 11.93 16.28
CA VAL A 120 -13.28 12.22 16.70
C VAL A 120 -12.29 11.22 16.10
N LYS A 121 -12.61 9.93 16.09
CA LYS A 121 -11.79 8.89 15.45
C LYS A 121 -11.60 9.17 13.96
N LEU A 122 -12.69 9.48 13.24
CA LEU A 122 -12.63 9.81 11.82
C LEU A 122 -11.77 11.05 11.55
N ASN A 123 -11.94 12.10 12.38
CA ASN A 123 -11.15 13.31 12.28
C ASN A 123 -9.67 13.04 12.58
N ALA A 124 -9.37 12.18 13.56
CA ALA A 124 -8.00 11.77 13.89
C ALA A 124 -7.34 11.02 12.72
N ILE A 125 -8.04 10.05 12.11
CA ILE A 125 -7.55 9.30 10.94
C ILE A 125 -7.26 10.26 9.78
N ARG A 126 -8.21 11.14 9.44
CA ARG A 126 -8.02 12.15 8.38
C ARG A 126 -6.86 13.08 8.69
N SER A 127 -6.72 13.53 9.94
CA SER A 127 -5.60 14.38 10.34
C SER A 127 -4.26 13.66 10.21
N TRP A 128 -4.22 12.37 10.50
CA TRP A 128 -3.02 11.55 10.36
C TRP A 128 -2.64 11.34 8.89
N GLU A 129 -3.61 11.05 8.02
CA GLU A 129 -3.40 10.97 6.56
C GLU A 129 -2.85 12.27 6.00
N VAL A 130 -3.40 13.41 6.42
CA VAL A 130 -2.91 14.75 6.03
C VAL A 130 -1.48 14.99 6.53
N LEU A 131 -1.16 14.61 7.77
CA LEU A 131 0.19 14.74 8.32
C LEU A 131 1.19 13.85 7.60
N GLN A 132 0.81 12.61 7.26
CA GLN A 132 1.65 11.69 6.51
C GLN A 132 1.93 12.24 5.12
N LEU A 133 0.91 12.68 4.38
CA LEU A 133 1.06 13.31 3.09
C LEU A 133 1.91 14.59 3.19
N GLY A 134 1.64 15.43 4.19
CA GLY A 134 2.39 16.66 4.46
C GLY A 134 3.88 16.42 4.70
N ARG A 135 4.24 15.38 5.47
CA ARG A 135 5.64 14.99 5.70
C ARG A 135 6.33 14.53 4.41
N GLN A 136 5.63 13.80 3.55
CA GLN A 136 6.19 13.38 2.26
C GLN A 136 6.38 14.57 1.32
N VAL A 137 5.40 15.48 1.24
CA VAL A 137 5.52 16.72 0.47
C VAL A 137 6.67 17.58 1.00
N GLN A 138 6.82 17.71 2.33
CA GLN A 138 7.94 18.40 2.95
C GLN A 138 9.28 17.76 2.56
N ARG A 139 9.38 16.43 2.54
CA ARG A 139 10.59 15.73 2.10
C ARG A 139 10.92 16.06 0.63
N VAL A 140 9.93 16.02 -0.26
CA VAL A 140 10.12 16.40 -1.68
C VAL A 140 10.58 17.85 -1.82
N LEU A 141 9.97 18.78 -1.08
CA LEU A 141 10.36 20.20 -1.12
C LEU A 141 11.77 20.41 -0.55
N SER A 142 12.13 19.72 0.52
CA SER A 142 13.48 19.79 1.08
C SER A 142 14.53 19.28 0.09
N LEU A 143 14.23 18.20 -0.65
CA LEU A 143 15.08 17.69 -1.72
C LEU A 143 15.16 18.68 -2.89
N GLY A 144 14.04 19.28 -3.28
CA GLY A 144 14.00 20.32 -4.33
C GLY A 144 14.87 21.52 -3.96
N ARG A 145 14.75 22.02 -2.72
CA ARG A 145 15.59 23.11 -2.22
C ARG A 145 17.07 22.75 -2.21
N GLN A 146 17.42 21.56 -1.70
CA GLN A 146 18.80 21.08 -1.69
C GLN A 146 19.37 20.93 -3.11
N PHE A 147 18.53 20.53 -4.06
CA PHE A 147 18.90 20.41 -5.46
C PHE A 147 19.12 21.77 -6.12
N GLU A 148 18.25 22.74 -5.89
CA GLU A 148 18.43 24.11 -6.36
C GLU A 148 19.71 24.74 -5.81
N THR A 149 20.00 24.55 -4.52
CA THR A 149 21.27 25.01 -3.93
C THR A 149 22.47 24.32 -4.57
N ALA A 150 22.39 23.00 -4.80
CA ALA A 150 23.49 22.26 -5.44
C ALA A 150 23.71 22.69 -6.91
N ILE A 151 22.65 23.05 -7.64
CA ILE A 151 22.75 23.62 -8.99
C ILE A 151 23.34 25.03 -8.95
N ALA A 152 22.91 25.87 -8.01
CA ALA A 152 23.45 27.21 -7.85
C ALA A 152 24.96 27.18 -7.54
N ASP A 153 25.38 26.31 -6.63
CA ASP A 153 26.79 26.10 -6.27
C ASP A 153 27.64 25.59 -7.45
N SER A 154 27.04 24.81 -8.35
CA SER A 154 27.74 24.26 -9.51
C SER A 154 28.02 25.26 -10.65
N GLY A 155 27.50 26.49 -10.57
CA GLY A 155 27.63 27.50 -11.63
C GLY A 155 26.67 27.32 -12.82
N LEU A 156 25.80 26.30 -12.80
CA LEU A 156 24.70 26.11 -13.77
C LEU A 156 23.42 26.88 -13.41
N GLY A 157 23.44 27.61 -12.29
CA GLY A 157 22.39 28.55 -11.90
C GLY A 157 22.36 29.82 -12.74
N THR A 158 21.34 30.65 -12.54
CA THR A 158 21.16 31.95 -13.23
C THR A 158 22.17 33.03 -12.82
N GLY A 159 23.06 32.75 -11.85
CA GLY A 159 24.10 33.65 -11.39
C GLY A 159 25.46 33.36 -12.04
N ARG A 160 25.96 34.29 -12.86
CA ARG A 160 27.33 34.29 -13.38
C ARG A 160 28.29 34.70 -12.27
N GLY A 161 29.03 33.78 -11.64
CA GLY A 161 30.09 34.21 -10.71
C GLY A 161 30.79 33.18 -9.82
N GLY A 162 30.44 31.89 -9.88
CA GLY A 162 31.09 30.86 -9.07
C GLY A 162 32.11 30.04 -9.84
N LYS A 163 33.20 29.64 -9.19
CA LYS A 163 34.06 28.54 -9.69
C LYS A 163 33.20 27.30 -9.84
N GLU A 164 33.29 26.63 -10.98
CA GLU A 164 32.50 25.43 -11.28
C GLU A 164 32.85 24.29 -10.32
N ASP A 165 31.99 24.04 -9.33
CA ASP A 165 32.15 22.94 -8.40
C ASP A 165 31.57 21.65 -8.97
N HIS A 166 32.41 20.90 -9.68
CA HIS A 166 32.09 19.60 -10.30
C HIS A 166 31.58 18.56 -9.30
N GLN A 167 31.99 18.67 -8.03
CA GLN A 167 31.49 17.82 -6.94
C GLN A 167 30.05 18.18 -6.54
N ALA A 168 29.65 19.46 -6.67
CA ALA A 168 28.27 19.88 -6.43
C ALA A 168 27.30 19.24 -7.44
N LEU A 169 27.74 19.06 -8.70
CA LEU A 169 26.95 18.37 -9.72
C LEU A 169 26.76 16.89 -9.43
N VAL A 170 27.80 16.20 -8.95
CA VAL A 170 27.66 14.79 -8.54
C VAL A 170 26.68 14.66 -7.36
N ARG A 171 26.67 15.63 -6.43
CA ARG A 171 25.67 15.70 -5.35
C ARG A 171 24.26 15.95 -5.91
N ALA A 172 24.10 16.88 -6.85
CA ALA A 172 22.83 17.16 -7.51
C ALA A 172 22.26 15.92 -8.21
N THR A 173 23.10 15.15 -8.91
CA THR A 173 22.71 13.89 -9.56
C THR A 173 22.22 12.86 -8.54
N ARG A 174 22.86 12.73 -7.38
CA ARG A 174 22.39 11.85 -6.31
C ARG A 174 21.03 12.31 -5.72
N LEU A 175 20.79 13.61 -5.65
CA LEU A 175 19.50 14.17 -5.22
C LEU A 175 18.38 13.87 -6.24
N ILE A 176 18.66 13.92 -7.55
CA ILE A 176 17.71 13.49 -8.59
C ILE A 176 17.36 12.00 -8.41
N LEU A 177 18.37 11.16 -8.15
CA LEU A 177 18.12 9.73 -7.91
C LEU A 177 17.30 9.49 -6.64
N ALA A 178 17.60 10.20 -5.55
CA ALA A 178 16.81 10.13 -4.32
C ALA A 178 15.36 10.59 -4.53
N PHE A 179 15.13 11.60 -5.37
CA PHE A 179 13.79 12.02 -5.77
C PHE A 179 13.06 10.94 -6.59
N ARG A 180 13.74 10.32 -7.56
CA ARG A 180 13.19 9.19 -8.33
C ARG A 180 12.83 8.00 -7.44
N GLU A 181 13.65 7.70 -6.44
CA GLU A 181 13.36 6.66 -5.45
C GLU A 181 12.11 6.97 -4.63
N LEU A 182 11.98 8.22 -4.15
CA LEU A 182 10.82 8.66 -3.40
C LEU A 182 9.54 8.58 -4.25
N MET A 183 9.61 9.05 -5.49
CA MET A 183 8.47 9.06 -6.42
C MET A 183 8.04 7.67 -6.91
N ALA A 184 8.95 6.70 -6.88
CA ALA A 184 8.67 5.35 -7.32
C ALA A 184 8.49 4.36 -6.15
N GLY A 185 8.46 4.84 -4.91
CA GLY A 185 8.01 4.08 -3.74
C GLY A 185 6.48 4.11 -3.59
N ALA A 186 5.95 3.34 -2.63
CA ALA A 186 4.51 3.22 -2.40
C ALA A 186 3.81 4.58 -2.14
N ALA A 187 4.48 5.52 -1.48
CA ALA A 187 3.96 6.86 -1.22
C ALA A 187 3.99 7.79 -2.45
N GLY A 188 4.67 7.41 -3.53
CA GLY A 188 4.86 8.26 -4.71
C GLY A 188 3.57 8.51 -5.50
N ALA A 189 2.65 7.54 -5.53
CA ALA A 189 1.37 7.67 -6.22
C ALA A 189 0.46 8.73 -5.56
N GLU A 190 0.41 8.75 -4.22
CA GLU A 190 -0.39 9.72 -3.46
C GLU A 190 0.22 11.13 -3.52
N VAL A 191 1.54 11.21 -3.38
CA VAL A 191 2.30 12.47 -3.43
C VAL A 191 2.26 13.08 -4.83
N GLY A 192 2.26 12.25 -5.89
CA GLY A 192 2.14 12.67 -7.28
C GLY A 192 0.79 13.27 -7.66
N ARG A 193 -0.26 13.09 -6.84
CA ARG A 193 -1.56 13.74 -7.05
C ARG A 193 -1.52 15.22 -6.70
N VAL A 194 -0.62 15.64 -5.81
CA VAL A 194 -0.51 17.02 -5.33
C VAL A 194 0.08 17.92 -6.42
N ASN A 195 -0.64 19.00 -6.78
CA ASN A 195 -0.23 19.91 -7.86
C ASN A 195 1.14 20.55 -7.61
N LEU A 196 1.45 20.91 -6.37
CA LEU A 196 2.76 21.46 -6.00
C LEU A 196 3.90 20.50 -6.37
N VAL A 197 3.75 19.21 -6.05
CA VAL A 197 4.75 18.19 -6.39
C VAL A 197 4.88 18.04 -7.90
N LYS A 198 3.77 18.09 -8.65
CA LYS A 198 3.81 18.08 -10.13
C LYS A 198 4.58 19.28 -10.68
N THR A 199 4.37 20.47 -10.11
CA THR A 199 5.09 21.68 -10.54
C THR A 199 6.58 21.60 -10.22
N VAL A 200 6.97 21.11 -9.04
CA VAL A 200 8.37 20.92 -8.65
C VAL A 200 9.04 19.85 -9.52
N ARG A 201 8.33 18.76 -9.81
CA ARG A 201 8.82 17.71 -10.71
C ARG A 201 9.15 18.27 -12.10
N GLY A 202 8.22 18.97 -12.72
CA GLY A 202 8.43 19.53 -14.07
C GLY A 202 9.48 20.65 -14.08
N ARG A 203 9.28 21.69 -13.27
CA ARG A 203 10.10 22.91 -13.36
C ARG A 203 11.47 22.82 -12.72
N VAL A 204 11.62 21.99 -11.68
CA VAL A 204 12.89 21.91 -10.94
C VAL A 204 13.64 20.67 -11.35
N PHE A 205 13.03 19.48 -11.23
CA PHE A 205 13.73 18.22 -11.47
C PHE A 205 13.90 17.89 -12.96
N GLU A 206 12.86 17.97 -13.79
CA GLU A 206 12.97 17.64 -15.22
C GLU A 206 13.84 18.68 -15.98
N ASP A 207 13.59 19.97 -15.75
CA ASP A 207 14.42 21.05 -16.31
C ASP A 207 15.86 21.02 -15.77
N GLY A 208 16.05 20.74 -14.48
CA GLY A 208 17.37 20.64 -13.86
C GLY A 208 18.14 19.42 -14.34
N GLU A 209 17.47 18.29 -14.51
CA GLU A 209 18.06 17.07 -15.08
C GLU A 209 18.55 17.31 -16.51
N ALA A 210 17.74 17.95 -17.36
CA ALA A 210 18.12 18.29 -18.72
C ALA A 210 19.40 19.15 -18.76
N LYS A 211 19.50 20.17 -17.89
CA LYS A 211 20.70 21.03 -17.78
C LYS A 211 21.94 20.24 -17.34
N VAL A 212 21.81 19.36 -16.36
CA VAL A 212 22.91 18.52 -15.86
C VAL A 212 23.37 17.52 -16.94
N LEU A 213 22.43 16.91 -17.68
CA LEU A 213 22.74 16.03 -18.81
C LEU A 213 23.47 16.77 -19.93
N ASP A 214 22.98 17.95 -20.31
CA ASP A 214 23.59 18.75 -21.36
C ASP A 214 24.99 19.21 -20.97
N PHE A 215 25.20 19.62 -19.72
CA PHE A 215 26.53 19.92 -19.20
C PHE A 215 27.45 18.71 -19.32
N ALA A 216 27.05 17.55 -18.77
CA ALA A 216 27.90 16.36 -18.78
C ALA A 216 28.21 15.88 -20.22
N ARG A 217 27.25 16.00 -21.15
CA ARG A 217 27.45 15.70 -22.58
C ARG A 217 28.42 16.68 -23.25
N ARG A 218 28.31 17.98 -22.97
CA ARG A 218 29.22 19.01 -23.49
C ARG A 218 30.63 18.79 -22.97
N THR A 219 30.80 18.56 -21.67
CA THR A 219 32.11 18.31 -21.04
C THR A 219 32.80 17.06 -21.61
N VAL A 220 32.06 16.01 -21.97
CA VAL A 220 32.63 14.82 -22.65
C VAL A 220 32.99 15.11 -24.11
N ARG A 221 32.22 15.94 -24.83
CA ARG A 221 32.52 16.29 -26.24
C ARG A 221 33.67 17.27 -26.38
N GLU A 222 33.78 18.20 -25.45
CA GLU A 222 34.81 19.23 -25.39
C GLU A 222 36.08 18.74 -24.69
N PHE A 223 36.14 17.44 -24.36
CA PHE A 223 37.32 16.84 -23.76
C PHE A 223 38.53 17.00 -24.69
N ALA A 224 39.44 17.86 -24.28
CA ALA A 224 40.80 17.96 -24.81
C ALA A 224 41.74 18.00 -23.61
N MET A 225 42.79 17.18 -23.62
CA MET A 225 43.94 17.51 -22.79
C MET A 225 44.58 18.72 -23.45
N SER A 226 44.84 19.78 -22.68
CA SER A 226 45.57 20.95 -23.15
C SER A 226 46.94 20.52 -23.67
N SER A 227 47.03 20.19 -24.95
CA SER A 227 48.25 19.94 -25.71
C SER A 227 48.81 21.25 -26.26
N SER A 228 48.77 22.31 -25.44
CA SER A 228 49.35 23.62 -25.77
C SER A 228 50.82 23.72 -25.35
N SER A 229 51.58 22.62 -25.37
CA SER A 229 53.01 22.60 -25.05
C SER A 229 53.92 22.57 -26.28
N LEU A 230 53.39 22.73 -27.51
CA LEU A 230 54.21 22.75 -28.73
C LEU A 230 54.02 23.96 -29.66
N ALA A 231 53.23 24.96 -29.29
CA ALA A 231 53.18 26.23 -30.02
C ALA A 231 53.72 27.34 -29.12
N GLY A 232 54.98 27.72 -29.32
CA GLY A 232 55.62 28.80 -28.61
C GLY A 232 54.87 30.13 -28.80
N SER A 233 54.33 30.68 -27.73
CA SER A 233 54.39 32.12 -27.42
C SER A 233 53.66 32.42 -26.10
N THR A 234 54.43 33.02 -25.18
CA THR A 234 54.01 33.93 -24.11
C THR A 234 52.89 33.50 -23.13
N ALA A 235 53.34 32.94 -22.01
CA ALA A 235 52.91 33.26 -20.64
C ALA A 235 51.41 33.40 -20.32
N SER A 236 50.84 32.35 -19.72
CA SER A 236 50.08 32.51 -18.48
C SER A 236 50.14 31.23 -17.62
N ASN A 237 50.48 31.40 -16.35
CA ASN A 237 50.78 30.43 -15.28
C ASN A 237 49.71 29.34 -14.92
N GLY A 238 48.99 28.74 -15.87
CA GLY A 238 47.86 27.80 -15.58
C GLY A 238 48.07 26.30 -15.86
N SER A 239 49.14 25.89 -16.53
CA SER A 239 49.11 24.67 -17.37
C SER A 239 49.00 23.29 -16.68
N PHE A 240 49.39 23.10 -15.42
CA PHE A 240 49.27 21.79 -14.73
C PHE A 240 47.97 21.66 -13.92
N LYS A 241 47.54 22.74 -13.26
CA LYS A 241 46.26 22.77 -12.51
C LYS A 241 45.05 22.68 -13.45
N ASP A 242 45.17 23.24 -14.65
CA ASP A 242 44.08 23.20 -15.63
C ASP A 242 43.90 21.80 -16.24
N GLY A 243 44.98 21.04 -16.44
CA GLY A 243 44.93 19.66 -16.96
C GLY A 243 44.40 18.63 -15.95
N GLU A 244 44.83 18.73 -14.68
CA GLU A 244 44.28 17.92 -13.59
C GLU A 244 42.83 18.31 -13.29
N GLY A 245 42.53 19.61 -13.36
CA GLY A 245 41.20 20.18 -13.40
C GLY A 245 40.35 19.45 -14.45
N ASN A 246 40.69 19.55 -15.73
CA ASN A 246 39.93 18.94 -16.83
C ASN A 246 39.73 17.42 -16.67
N SER A 247 40.73 16.71 -16.15
CA SER A 247 40.62 15.27 -15.85
C SER A 247 39.60 15.00 -14.74
N SER A 248 39.56 15.81 -13.69
CA SER A 248 38.56 15.71 -12.62
C SER A 248 37.15 16.09 -13.10
N ARG A 249 37.02 17.09 -13.99
CA ARG A 249 35.75 17.47 -14.65
C ARG A 249 35.22 16.32 -15.49
N PHE A 250 36.09 15.72 -16.31
CA PHE A 250 35.74 14.58 -17.15
C PHE A 250 35.29 13.38 -16.32
N ARG A 251 36.04 13.01 -15.26
CA ARG A 251 35.63 11.94 -14.33
C ARG A 251 34.26 12.21 -13.71
N SER A 252 34.02 13.44 -13.25
CA SER A 252 32.71 13.83 -12.70
C SER A 252 31.58 13.75 -13.73
N ALA A 253 31.83 14.16 -14.98
CA ALA A 253 30.85 14.08 -16.07
C ALA A 253 30.54 12.62 -16.44
N CYS A 254 31.55 11.75 -16.48
CA CYS A 254 31.36 10.31 -16.64
C CYS A 254 30.53 9.72 -15.49
N HIS A 255 30.81 10.10 -14.24
CA HIS A 255 30.01 9.68 -13.08
C HIS A 255 28.55 10.16 -13.18
N ILE A 256 28.32 11.39 -13.63
CA ILE A 256 26.97 11.93 -13.81
C ILE A 256 26.21 11.17 -14.91
N LEU A 257 26.83 10.97 -16.09
CA LEU A 257 26.21 10.24 -17.21
C LEU A 257 25.94 8.78 -16.88
N TYR A 258 26.82 8.16 -16.10
CA TYR A 258 26.63 6.81 -15.58
C TYR A 258 25.44 6.80 -14.62
N LEU A 259 25.46 7.62 -13.57
CA LEU A 259 24.42 7.72 -12.54
C LEU A 259 23.03 8.05 -13.07
N LEU A 260 22.94 8.92 -14.08
CA LEU A 260 21.68 9.42 -14.61
C LEU A 260 21.14 8.59 -15.79
N SER A 261 21.91 7.60 -16.26
CA SER A 261 21.44 6.69 -17.31
C SER A 261 20.21 5.89 -16.85
N PRO A 262 19.23 5.69 -17.74
CA PRO A 262 17.96 5.11 -17.37
C PRO A 262 18.18 3.64 -17.02
N ALA A 263 18.02 3.30 -15.74
CA ALA A 263 17.90 1.91 -15.30
C ALA A 263 16.43 1.51 -15.48
N PRO A 264 16.06 0.71 -16.50
CA PRO A 264 14.70 0.24 -16.62
C PRO A 264 14.36 -0.61 -15.39
N ARG A 265 13.32 -0.21 -14.67
CA ARG A 265 12.71 -1.05 -13.64
C ARG A 265 11.81 -2.05 -14.35
N ILE A 266 12.33 -3.25 -14.58
CA ILE A 266 11.49 -4.37 -15.02
C ILE A 266 10.70 -4.82 -13.79
N ASP A 267 9.37 -4.77 -13.88
CA ASP A 267 8.42 -5.32 -12.90
C ASP A 267 8.57 -4.85 -11.44
N GLY A 268 8.91 -3.58 -11.22
CA GLY A 268 8.98 -3.00 -9.87
C GLY A 268 10.15 -3.48 -9.00
N ALA A 269 11.00 -4.37 -9.52
CA ALA A 269 12.23 -4.83 -8.88
C ALA A 269 13.44 -4.01 -9.36
N LYS A 270 14.41 -3.81 -8.47
CA LYS A 270 15.70 -3.16 -8.80
C LYS A 270 16.50 -4.09 -9.73
N MET A 271 17.02 -3.56 -10.83
CA MET A 271 17.81 -4.34 -11.79
C MET A 271 19.16 -4.78 -11.18
N SER A 272 19.67 -5.94 -11.63
CA SER A 272 20.98 -6.45 -11.24
C SER A 272 22.10 -5.57 -11.87
N GLU A 273 23.24 -5.42 -11.19
CA GLU A 273 24.39 -4.63 -11.69
C GLU A 273 24.94 -5.13 -13.03
N CYS A 274 24.70 -6.41 -13.36
CA CYS A 274 25.20 -7.06 -14.56
C CYS A 274 24.36 -6.77 -15.83
N ASP A 275 23.11 -6.32 -15.68
CA ASP A 275 22.21 -6.06 -16.81
C ASP A 275 22.11 -4.56 -17.16
N PHE A 276 22.80 -3.70 -16.40
CA PHE A 276 22.76 -2.27 -16.59
C PHE A 276 23.63 -1.80 -17.77
N GLU A 277 23.02 -1.19 -18.77
CA GLU A 277 23.73 -0.53 -19.87
C GLU A 277 23.67 1.00 -19.73
N PRO A 278 24.80 1.70 -19.52
CA PRO A 278 24.80 3.15 -19.43
C PRO A 278 24.70 3.80 -20.82
N GLU A 279 23.48 3.86 -21.36
CA GLU A 279 23.21 4.36 -22.71
C GLU A 279 23.74 5.78 -22.94
N TYR A 280 23.57 6.68 -21.96
CA TYR A 280 23.99 8.08 -22.11
C TYR A 280 25.51 8.24 -22.19
N LEU A 281 26.26 7.44 -21.42
CA LEU A 281 27.72 7.46 -21.48
C LEU A 281 28.21 6.89 -22.81
N LEU A 282 27.68 5.74 -23.22
CA LEU A 282 28.06 5.09 -24.48
C LEU A 282 27.76 5.99 -25.68
N ARG A 283 26.58 6.63 -25.71
CA ARG A 283 26.18 7.55 -26.79
C ARG A 283 27.05 8.81 -26.81
N ALA A 284 27.44 9.35 -25.66
CA ALA A 284 28.33 10.51 -25.58
C ALA A 284 29.74 10.16 -26.10
N LEU A 285 30.30 9.02 -25.69
CA LEU A 285 31.61 8.55 -26.16
C LEU A 285 31.61 8.21 -27.65
N GLN A 286 30.55 7.56 -28.14
CA GLN A 286 30.39 7.28 -29.58
C GLN A 286 30.32 8.57 -30.40
N SER A 287 29.56 9.57 -29.94
CA SER A 287 29.48 10.88 -30.59
C SER A 287 30.83 11.61 -30.61
N TYR A 288 31.61 11.52 -29.53
CA TYR A 288 32.95 12.11 -29.47
C TYR A 288 33.89 11.44 -30.47
N LEU A 289 33.98 10.10 -30.47
CA LEU A 289 34.84 9.36 -31.39
C LEU A 289 34.46 9.59 -32.86
N GLN A 290 33.17 9.59 -33.19
CA GLN A 290 32.70 9.86 -34.55
C GLN A 290 33.05 11.29 -34.98
N SER A 291 32.91 12.28 -34.10
CA SER A 291 33.31 13.66 -34.36
C SER A 291 34.82 13.80 -34.56
N ALA A 292 35.63 13.10 -33.75
CA ALA A 292 37.08 13.13 -33.85
C ALA A 292 37.57 12.50 -35.17
N ILE A 293 36.99 11.36 -35.57
CA ILE A 293 37.33 10.66 -36.82
C ILE A 293 36.93 11.50 -38.04
N THR A 294 35.69 11.98 -38.10
CA THR A 294 35.18 12.78 -39.23
C THR A 294 35.92 14.11 -39.38
N SER A 295 36.25 14.77 -38.27
CA SER A 295 37.03 16.01 -38.32
C SER A 295 38.48 15.76 -38.75
N SER A 296 39.09 14.66 -38.32
CA SER A 296 40.47 14.33 -38.69
C SER A 296 40.58 13.86 -40.14
N SER A 297 39.63 13.07 -40.64
CA SER A 297 39.59 12.68 -42.05
C SER A 297 39.34 13.88 -42.98
N ALA A 298 38.44 14.80 -42.61
CA ALA A 298 38.21 16.02 -43.35
C ALA A 298 39.40 16.97 -43.33
N ALA A 299 40.13 17.07 -42.21
CA ALA A 299 41.34 17.88 -42.12
C ALA A 299 42.45 17.34 -43.04
N ILE A 300 42.68 16.03 -43.03
CA ILE A 300 43.65 15.37 -43.94
C ILE A 300 43.23 15.55 -45.40
N GLY A 301 41.96 15.37 -45.74
CA GLY A 301 41.45 15.57 -47.10
C GLY A 301 41.71 16.98 -47.64
N ARG A 302 41.59 18.02 -46.80
CA ARG A 302 41.92 19.40 -47.17
C ARG A 302 43.43 19.65 -47.24
N ALA A 303 44.19 19.05 -46.32
CA ALA A 303 45.65 19.17 -46.28
C ALA A 303 46.34 18.56 -47.50
N LEU A 304 45.81 17.44 -48.01
CA LEU A 304 46.29 16.82 -49.25
C LEU A 304 46.03 17.70 -50.48
N ALA A 305 45.00 18.54 -50.46
CA ALA A 305 44.73 19.53 -51.49
C ALA A 305 45.59 20.81 -51.36
N GLN A 306 46.18 21.04 -50.18
CA GLN A 306 46.99 22.23 -49.87
C GLN A 306 48.27 21.81 -49.12
N LEU A 307 49.25 21.29 -49.87
CA LEU A 307 50.54 20.79 -49.35
C LEU A 307 51.23 21.64 -48.26
N PRO A 308 51.29 23.00 -48.33
CA PRO A 308 51.93 23.79 -47.27
C PRO A 308 51.19 23.77 -45.92
N LEU A 309 49.94 23.30 -45.86
CA LEU A 309 49.19 23.10 -44.61
C LEU A 309 49.38 21.69 -44.00
N LEU A 310 50.01 20.76 -44.73
CA LEU A 310 50.08 19.35 -44.34
C LEU A 310 50.72 19.14 -42.97
N GLU A 311 51.90 19.70 -42.74
CA GLU A 311 52.63 19.59 -41.48
C GLU A 311 51.81 20.08 -40.29
N ARG A 312 51.13 21.22 -40.44
CA ARG A 312 50.27 21.78 -39.41
C ARG A 312 49.08 20.86 -39.10
N THR A 313 48.42 20.34 -40.13
CA THR A 313 47.28 19.43 -39.93
C THR A 313 47.70 18.08 -39.36
N MET A 314 48.89 17.56 -39.69
CA MET A 314 49.41 16.33 -39.11
C MET A 314 49.67 16.48 -37.62
N VAL A 315 50.21 17.62 -37.17
CA VAL A 315 50.37 17.91 -35.74
C VAL A 315 49.01 17.96 -35.05
N GLU A 316 48.01 18.62 -35.64
CA GLU A 316 46.65 18.68 -35.09
C GLU A 316 45.96 17.30 -35.02
N VAL A 317 46.13 16.45 -36.04
CA VAL A 317 45.60 15.08 -36.06
C VAL A 317 46.33 14.20 -35.05
N SER A 318 47.66 14.33 -34.92
CA SER A 318 48.44 13.59 -33.93
C SER A 318 48.01 13.94 -32.49
N ALA A 319 47.73 15.22 -32.22
CA ALA A 319 47.22 15.68 -30.93
C ALA A 319 45.82 15.10 -30.62
N ARG A 320 44.96 14.94 -31.63
CA ARG A 320 43.65 14.28 -31.46
C ARG A 320 43.78 12.78 -31.18
N CYS A 321 44.71 12.09 -31.83
CA CYS A 321 45.01 10.68 -31.53
C CYS A 321 45.54 10.52 -30.10
N GLN A 322 46.41 11.44 -29.64
CA GLN A 322 46.88 11.46 -28.25
C GLN A 322 45.73 11.70 -27.26
N ASN A 323 44.78 12.59 -27.58
CA ASN A 323 43.58 12.79 -26.76
C ASN A 323 42.72 11.52 -26.64
N VAL A 324 42.64 10.70 -27.70
CA VAL A 324 41.92 9.41 -27.67
C VAL A 324 42.62 8.40 -26.77
N ILE A 325 43.96 8.31 -26.83
CA ILE A 325 44.74 7.42 -25.95
C ILE A 325 44.63 7.89 -24.49
N ALA A 326 44.73 9.19 -24.24
CA ALA A 326 44.53 9.77 -22.92
C ALA A 326 43.13 9.45 -22.37
N LEU A 327 42.10 9.53 -23.21
CA LEU A 327 40.74 9.13 -22.83
C LEU A 327 40.65 7.64 -22.46
N GLU A 328 41.31 6.74 -23.20
CA GLU A 328 41.36 5.31 -22.86
C GLU A 328 42.02 5.05 -21.50
N THR A 329 43.14 5.74 -21.21
CA THR A 329 43.80 5.63 -19.89
C THR A 329 42.95 6.18 -18.75
N LEU A 330 42.21 7.27 -18.98
CA LEU A 330 41.31 7.85 -17.98
C LEU A 330 40.08 6.97 -17.74
N LEU A 331 39.49 6.40 -18.80
CA LEU A 331 38.37 5.46 -18.66
C LEU A 331 38.79 4.18 -17.92
N GLY A 332 40.00 3.67 -18.17
CA GLY A 332 40.54 2.53 -17.42
C GLY A 332 40.74 2.80 -15.92
N GLY A 333 40.90 4.08 -15.54
CA GLY A 333 41.06 4.51 -14.14
C GLY A 333 39.77 4.90 -13.41
N ILE A 334 38.60 4.88 -14.06
CA ILE A 334 37.33 5.27 -13.43
C ILE A 334 36.67 4.03 -12.80
N THR A 335 36.61 3.99 -11.48
CA THR A 335 35.82 3.00 -10.74
C THR A 335 34.33 3.34 -10.82
N ALA A 336 33.50 2.37 -11.18
CA ALA A 336 32.05 2.56 -11.25
C ALA A 336 31.50 2.96 -9.85
N PRO A 337 30.85 4.13 -9.71
CA PRO A 337 30.26 4.55 -8.45
C PRO A 337 29.03 3.70 -8.13
N SER A 338 28.81 3.37 -6.86
CA SER A 338 27.65 2.60 -6.42
C SER A 338 26.34 3.29 -6.84
N HIS A 339 25.54 2.62 -7.66
CA HIS A 339 24.23 3.10 -8.06
C HIS A 339 23.19 2.78 -6.98
N PRO A 340 22.48 3.79 -6.44
CA PRO A 340 21.46 3.57 -5.41
C PRO A 340 20.21 2.84 -5.94
N LEU A 341 20.01 2.87 -7.26
CA LEU A 341 18.91 2.21 -7.97
C LEU A 341 19.14 0.73 -8.30
N LEU A 342 20.37 0.22 -8.18
CA LEU A 342 20.70 -1.18 -8.46
C LEU A 342 20.66 -2.00 -7.17
N LEU A 343 20.34 -3.30 -7.29
CA LEU A 343 20.37 -4.22 -6.17
C LEU A 343 21.84 -4.46 -5.79
N GLN A 344 22.27 -3.91 -4.66
CA GLN A 344 23.67 -3.99 -4.23
C GLN A 344 24.02 -5.43 -3.80
N PRO A 345 25.00 -6.11 -4.41
CA PRO A 345 25.44 -7.42 -3.95
C PRO A 345 26.15 -7.33 -2.58
N PRO A 346 26.13 -8.41 -1.77
CA PRO A 346 26.73 -8.43 -0.43
C PRO A 346 28.23 -8.11 -0.48
N ALA A 347 28.72 -7.50 0.60
CA ALA A 347 29.88 -6.60 0.67
C ALA A 347 31.29 -7.14 0.31
N ALA A 348 31.44 -8.33 -0.27
CA ALA A 348 32.74 -8.99 -0.46
C ALA A 348 33.41 -8.77 -1.84
N ALA A 349 32.75 -8.18 -2.84
CA ALA A 349 33.26 -8.12 -4.23
C ALA A 349 33.27 -6.69 -4.84
N LYS A 350 33.65 -5.69 -4.05
CA LYS A 350 33.37 -4.26 -4.33
C LYS A 350 34.35 -3.52 -5.26
N SER A 351 35.48 -4.08 -5.68
CA SER A 351 36.50 -3.31 -6.44
C SER A 351 36.86 -3.84 -7.83
N SER A 352 36.71 -5.13 -8.12
CA SER A 352 37.15 -5.70 -9.40
C SER A 352 36.02 -5.95 -10.40
N THR A 353 34.81 -6.27 -9.94
CA THR A 353 33.79 -6.86 -10.81
C THR A 353 33.10 -5.86 -11.73
N ALA A 354 32.76 -4.66 -11.25
CA ALA A 354 32.05 -3.65 -12.04
C ALA A 354 32.96 -2.98 -13.09
N ALA A 355 34.23 -2.73 -12.75
CA ALA A 355 35.24 -2.21 -13.68
C ALA A 355 35.57 -3.24 -14.77
N VAL A 356 35.71 -4.52 -14.40
CA VAL A 356 35.92 -5.62 -15.37
C VAL A 356 34.70 -5.83 -16.27
N CYS A 357 33.48 -5.68 -15.76
CA CYS A 357 32.26 -5.86 -16.59
C CYS A 357 32.06 -4.72 -17.61
N LEU A 358 32.31 -3.46 -17.20
CA LEU A 358 32.31 -2.31 -18.12
C LEU A 358 33.45 -2.37 -19.13
N HIS A 359 34.66 -2.74 -18.70
CA HIS A 359 35.82 -2.87 -19.58
C HIS A 359 35.63 -4.02 -20.58
N ALA A 360 35.20 -5.21 -20.15
CA ALA A 360 34.95 -6.34 -21.02
C ALA A 360 33.83 -6.06 -22.04
N ARG A 361 32.74 -5.38 -21.66
CA ARG A 361 31.67 -5.02 -22.60
C ARG A 361 32.02 -3.87 -23.52
N PHE A 362 32.81 -2.88 -23.06
CA PHE A 362 33.35 -1.84 -23.92
C PHE A 362 34.33 -2.42 -24.94
N GLU A 363 35.15 -3.40 -24.54
CA GLU A 363 36.07 -4.12 -25.42
C GLU A 363 35.32 -4.99 -26.45
N VAL A 364 34.20 -5.63 -26.05
CA VAL A 364 33.31 -6.37 -26.96
C VAL A 364 32.62 -5.43 -27.96
N LYS A 365 32.05 -4.29 -27.53
CA LYS A 365 31.46 -3.29 -28.44
C LYS A 365 32.51 -2.58 -29.31
N LYS A 366 33.74 -2.35 -28.82
CA LYS A 366 34.91 -1.85 -29.59
C LYS A 366 35.30 -2.87 -30.68
N LYS A 367 35.40 -4.16 -30.36
CA LYS A 367 35.66 -5.24 -31.33
C LYS A 367 34.54 -5.39 -32.36
N LEU A 368 33.28 -5.22 -31.96
CA LEU A 368 32.11 -5.22 -32.86
C LEU A 368 32.07 -3.98 -33.79
N PHE A 369 32.40 -2.80 -33.28
CA PHE A 369 32.43 -1.56 -34.06
C PHE A 369 33.59 -1.56 -35.07
N VAL A 370 34.79 -2.01 -34.65
CA VAL A 370 35.96 -2.17 -35.54
C VAL A 370 35.70 -3.21 -36.64
N ARG A 371 35.00 -4.31 -36.32
CA ARG A 371 34.55 -5.28 -37.34
C ARG A 371 33.54 -4.71 -38.33
N ARG A 372 32.68 -3.76 -37.91
CA ARG A 372 31.69 -3.12 -38.77
C ARG A 372 32.28 -2.01 -39.65
N SER A 373 33.30 -1.31 -39.16
CA SER A 373 34.00 -0.26 -39.92
C SER A 373 35.09 -0.77 -40.86
N GLY A 374 35.51 -2.04 -40.74
CA GLY A 374 36.44 -2.69 -41.68
C GLY A 374 35.78 -3.34 -42.90
N SER A 375 34.48 -3.10 -43.12
CA SER A 375 33.70 -3.67 -44.24
C SER A 375 33.13 -2.60 -45.17
N VAL A 376 33.66 -1.37 -45.12
CA VAL A 376 33.41 -0.30 -46.10
C VAL A 376 34.73 0.16 -46.69
#